data_AF-A0A661X553-F1
#
_entry.id   AF-A0A661X553-F1
#
_cell.length_a   1.000
_cell.length_b   1.000
_cell.length_c   1.000
_cell.angle_alpha   90.00
_cell.angle_beta   90.00
_cell.angle_gamma   90.00
#
_symmetry.space_group_name_H-M   'P 1'
#
loop_
_entity.id
_entity.type
_entity.pdbx_description
1 polymer ?
#
loop_
_entity_poly.entity_id
_entity_poly.type
_entity_poly.pdbx_seq_one_letter_code
_entity_poly.pdbx_strand_id
1 'polypeptide(L)' 'GDEKRQIVAGIAEHYKPEELIGKKIIIVANLKPAKLFGVESNGMLLAASADGKMSLLTVMDDTMPSGSEIR' A
#
# COMPACT_ATOMS: atom_id res chain seq x y z
N GLY A 1 -8.13 11.08 5.04
CA GLY A 1 -8.56 9.91 5.82
C GLY A 1 -8.13 10.14 7.24
N ASP A 2 -8.92 9.66 8.18
CA ASP A 2 -8.82 10.07 9.58
C ASP A 2 -7.97 9.12 10.44
N GLU A 3 -7.57 7.98 9.87
CA GLU A 3 -6.81 6.94 10.56
C GLU A 3 -5.41 6.76 9.98
N LYS A 4 -4.42 6.52 10.85
CA LYS A 4 -3.10 6.03 10.46
C LYS A 4 -3.03 4.52 10.71
N ARG A 5 -2.57 3.76 9.72
CA ARG A 5 -2.44 2.29 9.81
C ARG A 5 -1.02 1.87 9.47
N GLN A 6 -0.53 0.85 10.18
CA GLN A 6 0.75 0.22 9.87
C GLN A 6 0.54 -0.91 8.88
N ILE A 7 1.25 -0.88 7.76
CA ILE A 7 1.21 -1.92 6.73
C ILE A 7 2.63 -2.35 6.44
N VAL A 8 2.86 -3.65 6.43
CA VAL A 8 4.14 -4.25 6.08
C VAL A 8 4.00 -4.86 4.69
N ALA A 9 4.85 -4.44 3.75
CA ALA A 9 4.82 -4.91 2.37
C ALA A 9 6.23 -5.30 1.90
N GLY A 10 6.34 -6.43 1.20
CA GLY A 10 7.59 -6.92 0.63
C GLY A 10 7.94 -6.25 -0.69
N ILE A 11 8.10 -4.92 -0.69
CA ILE A 11 8.33 -4.11 -1.90
C ILE A 11 9.73 -3.45 -1.94
N ALA A 12 10.59 -3.81 -1.00
CA ALA A 12 11.90 -3.18 -0.78
C ALA A 12 12.86 -3.35 -1.98
N GLU A 13 12.69 -4.42 -2.77
CA GLU A 13 13.52 -4.66 -3.96
C GLU A 13 13.10 -3.80 -5.16
N HIS A 14 11.87 -3.26 -5.16
CA HIS A 14 11.30 -2.54 -6.29
C HIS A 14 11.16 -1.04 -6.07
N TYR A 15 11.13 -0.57 -4.83
CA TYR A 15 10.90 0.84 -4.50
C TYR A 15 11.86 1.34 -3.43
N LYS A 16 12.39 2.55 -3.65
CA LYS A 16 13.12 3.27 -2.61
C LYS A 16 12.14 3.93 -1.62
N PRO A 17 12.51 4.07 -0.34
CA PRO A 17 11.67 4.72 0.66
C PRO A 17 11.21 6.13 0.24
N GLU A 18 12.08 6.88 -0.43
CA GLU A 18 11.83 8.25 -0.90
C GLU A 18 10.70 8.33 -1.94
N GLU A 19 10.55 7.30 -2.77
CA GLU A 19 9.53 7.24 -3.83
C GLU A 19 8.13 6.93 -3.28
N LEU A 20 8.05 6.47 -2.02
CA LEU A 20 6.81 6.13 -1.35
C LEU A 20 6.24 7.32 -0.58
N ILE A 21 7.07 8.31 -0.24
CA ILE A 21 6.63 9.50 0.50
C ILE A 21 5.69 10.34 -0.38
N GLY A 22 4.47 10.58 0.11
CA GLY A 22 3.45 11.35 -0.61
C GLY A 22 2.73 10.57 -1.72
N LYS A 23 3.17 9.35 -2.03
CA LYS A 23 2.54 8.50 -3.04
C LYS A 23 1.20 7.98 -2.53
N LYS A 24 0.14 8.15 -3.32
CA LYS A 24 -1.14 7.50 -3.07
C LYS A 24 -1.06 6.04 -3.46
N ILE A 25 -1.61 5.19 -2.62
CA ILE A 25 -1.60 3.74 -2.82
C ILE A 25 -2.98 3.18 -2.50
N ILE A 26 -3.27 2.03 -3.09
CA ILE A 26 -4.49 1.28 -2.79
C ILE A 26 -4.18 0.19 -1.77
N ILE A 27 -5.02 0.10 -0.74
CA ILE A 27 -4.90 -0.89 0.32
C ILE A 27 -6.22 -1.63 0.54
N VAL A 28 -6.14 -2.87 1.00
CA VAL A 28 -7.28 -3.60 1.55
C VAL A 28 -7.34 -3.33 3.05
N ALA A 29 -8.38 -2.63 3.49
CA ALA A 29 -8.51 -2.10 4.85
C ALA A 29 -9.33 -3.01 5.80
N ASN A 30 -9.99 -4.05 5.31
CA ASN A 30 -10.88 -4.94 6.09
C ASN A 30 -10.22 -6.28 6.47
N LEU A 31 -8.91 -6.44 6.26
CA LEU A 31 -8.20 -7.66 6.63
C LEU A 31 -7.92 -7.71 8.13
N LYS A 32 -7.93 -8.93 8.68
CA LYS A 32 -7.47 -9.17 10.04
C LYS A 32 -5.96 -8.85 10.14
N PRO A 33 -5.48 -8.34 11.29
CA PRO A 33 -4.06 -8.09 11.48
C PRO A 33 -3.23 -9.36 11.22
N ALA A 34 -2.16 -9.22 10.47
CA ALA A 34 -1.24 -10.31 10.16
C ALA A 34 0.19 -9.94 10.59
N LYS A 35 0.93 -10.88 11.17
CA LYS A 35 2.34 -10.66 11.51
C LYS A 35 3.21 -11.01 10.30
N LEU A 36 3.94 -10.01 9.79
CA LEU A 36 4.91 -10.15 8.71
C LEU A 36 6.28 -9.71 9.23
N PHE A 37 7.30 -10.57 9.11
CA PHE A 37 8.65 -10.31 9.63
C PHE A 37 8.69 -9.89 11.12
N GLY A 38 7.78 -10.41 11.94
CA GLY A 38 7.67 -10.08 13.37
C GLY A 38 6.95 -8.74 13.66
N VAL A 39 6.54 -8.00 12.62
CA VAL A 39 5.83 -6.72 12.72
C VAL A 39 4.36 -6.93 12.37
N GLU A 40 3.46 -6.27 13.08
CA GLU A 40 2.02 -6.34 12.80
C GLU A 40 1.64 -5.48 11.59
N SER A 41 0.95 -6.08 10.62
CA SER A 41 0.40 -5.44 9.44
C SER A 41 -1.12 -5.40 9.53
N ASN A 42 -1.69 -4.20 9.50
CA ASN A 42 -3.12 -3.89 9.64
C ASN A 42 -3.78 -3.58 8.28
N GLY A 43 -3.31 -4.27 7.24
CA GLY A 43 -3.80 -4.13 5.88
C GLY A 43 -2.87 -4.81 4.88
N MET A 44 -3.27 -4.76 3.62
CA MET A 44 -2.49 -5.26 2.49
C MET A 44 -2.42 -4.18 1.42
N LEU A 45 -1.20 -3.84 1.03
CA LEU A 45 -0.95 -2.97 -0.11
C LEU A 45 -1.19 -3.75 -1.41
N LEU A 46 -1.84 -3.13 -2.39
CA LEU A 46 -2.08 -3.77 -3.69
C LEU A 46 -1.02 -3.38 -4.72
N ALA A 47 -0.49 -4.40 -5.40
CA ALA A 47 0.46 -4.26 -6.48
C ALA A 47 0.15 -5.28 -7.58
N ALA A 48 0.36 -4.88 -8.83
CA ALA A 48 0.43 -5.81 -9.95
C ALA A 48 1.84 -6.40 -10.02
N SER A 49 1.96 -7.70 -10.29
CA SER A 49 3.24 -8.34 -10.53
C SER A 49 3.19 -9.16 -11.81
N ALA A 50 4.20 -8.97 -12.67
CA ALA A 50 4.38 -9.71 -13.92
C ALA A 50 5.88 -9.75 -14.27
N ASP A 51 6.38 -10.89 -14.70
CA ASP A 51 7.76 -11.08 -15.20
C ASP A 51 8.86 -10.50 -14.28
N GLY A 52 8.73 -10.73 -12.97
CA GLY A 52 9.68 -10.22 -11.95
C GLY A 52 9.59 -8.72 -11.67
N LYS A 53 8.70 -8.00 -12.36
CA LYS A 53 8.37 -6.60 -12.07
C LYS A 53 7.20 -6.53 -11.11
N MET A 54 7.22 -5.52 -10.26
CA MET A 54 6.11 -5.17 -9.39
C MET A 54 5.76 -3.70 -9.60
N SER A 55 4.47 -3.41 -9.72
CA SER A 55 3.94 -2.06 -9.86
C SER A 55 2.84 -1.81 -8.83
N LEU A 56 3.03 -0.82 -7.97
CA LEU A 56 2.02 -0.42 -6.99
C LEU A 56 0.77 0.11 -7.70
N LEU A 57 -0.40 -0.34 -7.25
CA LEU A 57 -1.66 0.25 -7.70
C LEU A 57 -1.84 1.62 -7.04
N THR A 58 -2.09 2.62 -7.87
CA THR A 58 -2.35 4.01 -7.48
C THR A 58 -3.57 4.54 -8.23
N VAL A 59 -4.12 5.64 -7.72
CA VAL A 59 -5.06 6.47 -8.47
C VAL A 59 -4.28 7.46 -9.34
N MET A 60 -4.77 7.71 -10.56
CA MET A 60 -4.18 8.72 -11.46
C MET A 60 -4.53 10.15 -11.05
N ASP A 61 -5.58 10.32 -10.25
CA ASP A 61 -6.07 11.62 -9.81
C ASP A 61 -5.48 12.02 -8.45
N ASP A 62 -4.59 13.01 -8.49
CA ASP A 62 -3.92 13.57 -7.32
C ASP A 62 -4.83 14.47 -6.45
N THR A 63 -6.07 14.73 -6.87
CA THR A 63 -7.06 15.44 -6.05
C THR A 63 -7.85 14.50 -5.12
N MET A 64 -7.82 13.19 -5.36
CA MET A 64 -8.58 12.22 -4.57
C MET A 64 -8.14 12.19 -3.09
N PRO A 65 -9.05 12.38 -2.12
CA PRO A 65 -8.65 12.41 -0.72
C PRO A 65 -8.20 11.02 -0.23
N SER A 66 -7.24 10.97 0.69
CA SER A 66 -6.83 9.70 1.33
C SER A 66 -8.01 9.07 2.06
N GLY A 67 -8.16 7.74 1.97
CA GLY A 67 -9.31 7.03 2.55
C GLY A 67 -10.55 6.98 1.65
N SER A 68 -10.44 7.45 0.40
CA SER A 68 -11.48 7.21 -0.60
C SER A 68 -11.73 5.71 -0.80
N GLU A 69 -13.00 5.32 -0.88
CA GLU A 69 -13.39 3.94 -1.12
C GLU A 69 -13.13 3.53 -2.57
N ILE A 70 -12.57 2.35 -2.78
CA ILE A 70 -12.40 1.75 -4.11
C ILE A 70 -13.67 0.98 -4.46
N ARG A 71 -14.16 1.16 -5.69
CA ARG A 71 -15.36 0.50 -6.23
C ARG A 71 -15.02 -0.32 -7.46
#